data_AF-A0A959QUH7-F1
#
_entry.id   AF-A0A959QUH7-F1
#
_cell.length_a   1.000
_cell.length_b   1.000
_cell.length_c   1.000
_cell.angle_alpha   90.00
_cell.angle_beta   90.00
_cell.angle_gamma   90.00
#
_symmetry.space_group_name_H-M   'P 1'
#
loop_
_entity.id
_entity.type
_entity.pdbx_description
1 polymer ?
#
loop_
_entity_poly.entity_id
_entity_poly.type
_entity_poly.pdbx_seq_one_letter_code
_entity_poly.pdbx_strand_id
1 'polypeptide(L)'
;MVNLENYEEYMMLYADGELTHEQEQALLAFVAEHPELQKELEAYMSTVLQPDTAMIYEGKDALMKTAGGKTVWFGGWKTYAAAACVL
;
A
#
# COMPACT_ATOMS: atom_id res chain seq x y z
N MET A 1 -5.10 19.22 -13.49
CA MET A 1 -5.27 19.29 -14.96
C MET A 1 -4.28 18.31 -15.57
N VAL A 2 -4.76 17.43 -16.44
CA VAL A 2 -3.94 16.41 -17.11
C VAL A 2 -3.29 17.01 -18.35
N ASN A 3 -2.04 16.64 -18.63
CA ASN A 3 -1.24 17.10 -19.77
C ASN A 3 -0.27 16.00 -20.23
N LEU A 4 0.46 16.24 -21.32
CA LEU A 4 1.40 15.26 -21.91
C LEU A 4 2.60 14.89 -21.01
N GLU A 5 2.88 15.63 -19.95
CA GLU A 5 3.98 15.33 -19.03
C GLU A 5 3.52 14.50 -17.83
N ASN A 6 2.23 14.52 -17.50
CA ASN A 6 1.69 13.86 -16.31
C ASN A 6 0.67 12.76 -16.60
N TYR A 7 0.18 12.64 -17.83
CA TYR A 7 -0.90 11.69 -18.14
C TYR A 7 -0.54 10.25 -17.77
N GLU A 8 0.72 9.82 -17.96
CA GLU A 8 1.18 8.47 -17.61
C GLU A 8 0.99 8.18 -16.11
N GLU A 9 1.32 9.14 -15.24
CA GLU A 9 1.11 9.03 -13.80
C GLU A 9 -0.38 8.91 -13.48
N TYR A 10 -1.22 9.73 -14.12
CA TYR A 10 -2.68 9.61 -13.95
C TYR A 10 -3.21 8.27 -14.47
N MET A 11 -2.68 7.72 -15.56
CA MET A 11 -3.09 6.39 -16.07
C MET A 11 -2.72 5.27 -15.09
N MET A 12 -1.54 5.35 -14.48
CA MET A 12 -1.11 4.40 -13.45
C MET A 12 -2.01 4.47 -12.22
N LEU A 13 -2.25 5.68 -11.69
CA LEU A 13 -3.15 5.90 -10.55
C LEU A 13 -4.60 5.48 -10.86
N TYR A 14 -5.04 5.64 -12.11
CA TYR A 14 -6.34 5.17 -12.57
C TYR A 14 -6.44 3.65 -12.55
N ALA A 15 -5.40 2.95 -13.02
CA ALA A 15 -5.32 1.49 -12.97
C ALA A 15 -5.34 0.94 -11.53
N ASP A 16 -4.69 1.66 -10.60
CA ASP A 16 -4.66 1.31 -9.17
C ASP A 16 -5.95 1.74 -8.41
N GLY A 17 -6.81 2.55 -9.03
CA GLY A 17 -8.05 3.05 -8.42
C GLY A 17 -7.83 4.13 -7.34
N GLU A 18 -6.71 4.86 -7.42
CA GLU A 18 -6.34 5.89 -6.44
C GLU A 18 -6.82 7.31 -6.83
N LEU A 19 -7.36 7.48 -8.05
CA LEU A 19 -7.88 8.77 -8.50
C LEU A 19 -9.23 9.11 -7.87
N THR A 20 -9.44 10.40 -7.62
CA THR A 20 -10.77 10.93 -7.29
C THR A 20 -11.64 11.03 -8.54
N HIS A 21 -12.97 11.02 -8.37
CA HIS A 21 -13.90 11.06 -9.49
C HIS A 21 -13.69 12.27 -10.43
N GLU A 22 -13.29 13.43 -9.89
CA GLU A 22 -12.98 14.61 -10.70
C GLU A 22 -11.71 14.41 -11.54
N GLN A 23 -10.70 13.74 -11.00
CA GLN A 23 -9.44 13.44 -11.69
C GLN A 23 -9.63 12.39 -12.77
N GLU A 24 -10.45 11.36 -12.50
CA GLU A 24 -10.82 10.36 -13.51
C GLU A 24 -11.50 11.03 -14.72
N GLN A 25 -12.48 11.90 -14.47
CA GLN A 25 -13.15 12.63 -15.55
C GLN A 25 -12.17 13.50 -16.35
N ALA A 26 -11.23 14.17 -15.67
CA ALA A 26 -10.21 14.97 -16.33
C ALA A 26 -9.27 14.12 -17.21
N LEU A 27 -8.87 12.93 -16.73
CA LEU A 27 -8.06 11.98 -17.50
C LEU A 27 -8.84 11.44 -18.71
N LEU A 28 -10.10 11.02 -18.51
CA LEU A 28 -10.92 10.47 -19.59
C LEU A 28 -11.24 11.53 -20.66
N ALA A 29 -11.47 12.78 -20.26
CA ALA A 29 -11.63 13.88 -21.21
C ALA A 29 -10.35 14.11 -22.02
N PHE A 30 -9.18 14.08 -21.37
CA PHE A 30 -7.89 14.21 -22.04
C PHE A 30 -7.64 13.05 -23.02
N VAL A 31 -7.88 11.81 -22.61
CA VAL A 31 -7.73 10.63 -23.47
C VAL A 31 -8.71 10.63 -24.64
N ALA A 32 -9.92 11.18 -24.48
CA ALA A 32 -10.88 11.32 -25.57
C ALA A 32 -10.41 12.28 -26.67
N GLU A 33 -9.60 13.28 -26.32
CA GLU A 33 -8.99 14.20 -27.29
C GLU A 33 -7.76 13.61 -27.98
N HIS A 34 -7.19 12.53 -27.43
CA HIS A 34 -5.94 11.89 -27.86
C HIS A 34 -6.13 10.37 -28.12
N PRO A 35 -6.63 9.97 -29.32
CA PRO A 35 -6.92 8.56 -29.64
C PRO A 35 -5.73 7.60 -29.49
N GLU A 36 -4.50 8.10 -29.61
CA GLU A 36 -3.27 7.36 -29.35
C GLU A 36 -3.18 6.87 -27.90
N LEU A 37 -3.60 7.72 -26.96
CA LEU A 37 -3.57 7.44 -25.52
C LEU A 37 -4.66 6.46 -25.10
N GLN A 38 -5.73 6.32 -25.89
CA GLN A 38 -6.80 5.38 -25.58
C GLN A 38 -6.31 3.93 -25.60
N LYS A 39 -5.47 3.58 -26.59
CA LYS A 39 -4.87 2.24 -26.68
C LYS A 39 -3.88 1.99 -25.55
N GLU A 40 -3.16 3.03 -25.15
CA GLU A 40 -2.20 2.97 -24.05
C GLU A 40 -2.95 2.75 -22.72
N LEU A 41 -4.00 3.52 -22.45
CA LEU A 41 -4.87 3.33 -21.29
C LEU A 41 -5.46 1.91 -21.24
N GLU A 42 -5.93 1.38 -22.37
CA GLU A 42 -6.43 0.00 -22.44
C GLU A 42 -5.33 -1.02 -22.10
N ALA A 43 -4.10 -0.79 -22.55
CA ALA A 43 -2.95 -1.62 -22.19
C ALA A 43 -2.68 -1.57 -20.67
N TYR A 44 -2.70 -0.38 -20.05
CA TYR A 44 -2.61 -0.26 -18.60
C TYR A 44 -3.72 -1.04 -17.88
N MET A 45 -4.97 -0.88 -18.29
CA MET A 45 -6.10 -1.58 -17.68
C MET A 45 -6.02 -3.11 -17.84
N SER A 46 -5.39 -3.61 -18.89
CA SER A 46 -5.16 -5.05 -19.07
C SER A 46 -4.18 -5.65 -18.04
N THR A 47 -3.35 -4.82 -17.40
CA THR A 47 -2.44 -5.25 -16.33
C THR A 47 -3.12 -5.38 -14.97
N VAL A 48 -4.34 -4.83 -14.83
CA VAL A 48 -5.12 -4.90 -13.60
C VAL A 48 -5.65 -6.33 -13.41
N LEU A 49 -5.15 -7.00 -12.37
CA LEU A 49 -5.58 -8.36 -12.04
C LEU A 49 -6.95 -8.31 -11.36
N GLN A 50 -7.96 -8.92 -11.98
CA GLN A 50 -9.25 -9.14 -11.33
C GLN A 50 -9.14 -10.35 -10.40
N PRO A 51 -9.34 -10.18 -9.07
CA PRO A 51 -9.26 -11.28 -8.14
C PRO A 51 -10.42 -12.26 -8.38
N ASP A 52 -10.11 -13.55 -8.41
CA ASP A 52 -11.13 -14.59 -8.39
C ASP A 52 -11.76 -14.65 -6.99
N THR A 53 -13.03 -14.28 -6.89
CA THR A 53 -13.79 -14.27 -5.62
C THR A 53 -14.45 -15.61 -5.31
N ALA A 54 -14.39 -16.59 -6.22
CA ALA A 54 -14.94 -17.93 -5.98
C ALA A 54 -14.06 -18.77 -5.04
N MET A 55 -12.76 -18.50 -4.98
CA MET A 55 -11.82 -19.20 -4.10
C MET A 55 -11.79 -18.56 -2.71
N ILE A 56 -12.72 -18.98 -1.85
CA ILE A 56 -12.79 -18.51 -0.46
C ILE A 56 -11.96 -19.46 0.43
N TYR A 57 -10.96 -18.90 1.13
CA TYR A 57 -10.27 -19.61 2.20
C TYR A 57 -11.10 -19.51 3.49
N GLU A 58 -11.75 -20.62 3.85
CA GLU A 58 -12.66 -20.71 5.01
C GLU A 58 -11.95 -20.51 6.36
N GLY A 59 -10.69 -20.94 6.50
CA GLY A 59 -9.95 -20.99 7.76
C GLY A 59 -9.31 -19.67 8.21
N LYS A 60 -9.99 -18.52 8.07
CA LYS A 60 -9.41 -17.19 8.38
C LYS A 60 -8.92 -17.08 9.82
N ASP A 61 -9.60 -17.74 10.76
CA ASP A 61 -9.20 -17.78 12.17
C ASP A 61 -7.81 -18.41 12.39
N ALA A 62 -7.41 -19.35 11.53
CA ALA A 62 -6.10 -19.99 11.59
C ALA A 62 -4.95 -19.09 11.11
N LEU A 63 -5.26 -17.97 10.42
CA LEU A 63 -4.25 -16.98 10.01
C LEU A 63 -3.89 -16.02 11.15
N MET A 64 -4.70 -15.97 12.20
CA MET A 64 -4.47 -15.06 13.32
C MET A 64 -3.42 -15.64 14.27
N LYS A 65 -2.32 -14.92 14.48
CA LYS A 65 -1.38 -15.25 15.57
C LYS A 65 -2.07 -14.91 16.90
N THR A 66 -2.23 -15.90 17.77
CA THR A 66 -2.64 -15.66 19.15
C THR A 66 -1.57 -14.83 19.85
N ALA A 67 -1.98 -13.82 20.61
CA ALA A 67 -1.13 -12.88 21.35
C ALA A 67 -0.42 -13.54 22.56
N GLY A 68 0.17 -14.72 22.36
CA GLY A 68 0.86 -15.52 23.38
C GLY A 68 2.37 -15.29 23.44
N GLY A 69 2.89 -14.25 22.78
CA GLY A 69 4.29 -13.87 22.87
C GLY A 69 4.61 -13.46 24.30
N LYS A 70 5.34 -14.31 25.04
CA LYS A 70 5.85 -13.96 26.36
C LYS A 70 6.82 -12.80 26.19
N THR A 71 6.43 -11.60 26.59
CA THR A 71 7.33 -10.45 26.68
C THR A 71 8.34 -10.74 27.78
N VAL A 72 9.55 -11.16 27.44
CA VAL A 72 10.64 -11.33 28.41
C VAL A 72 11.20 -9.94 28.72
N TRP A 73 10.96 -9.47 29.93
CA TRP A 73 11.49 -8.19 30.43
C TRP A 73 12.94 -8.38 30.88
N PHE A 74 13.87 -7.66 30.24
CA PHE A 74 15.30 -7.64 30.58
C PHE A 74 15.66 -6.49 31.53
N GLY A 75 14.98 -6.36 32.66
CA GLY A 75 15.34 -5.34 33.65
C GLY A 75 16.06 -5.94 34.86
N GLY A 76 17.33 -5.59 35.05
CA GLY A 76 18.07 -6.10 36.20
C GLY A 76 19.54 -5.70 36.21
N TRP A 77 19.86 -4.41 36.11
CA TRP A 77 21.19 -3.94 36.48
C TRP A 77 21.19 -3.57 37.97
N LYS A 78 21.74 -4.45 38.81
CA LYS A 78 22.15 -4.09 40.17
C LYS A 78 23.48 -3.34 40.08
N THR A 79 23.49 -2.08 40.46
CA THR A 79 24.74 -1.34 40.72
C THR A 79 25.22 -1.67 42.13
N TYR A 80 26.39 -2.31 42.25
CA TYR A 80 27.13 -2.41 43.50
C TYR A 80 28.02 -1.17 43.63
N ALA A 81 27.86 -0.39 44.70
CA ALA A 81 28.83 0.62 45.09
C ALA A 81 29.61 0.09 46.29
N ALA A 82 30.86 -0.30 46.07
CA ALA A 82 31.84 -0.44 47.14
C ALA A 82 32.72 0.83 47.10
N ALA A 83 32.70 1.62 48.17
CA ALA A 83 33.74 2.59 48.45
C ALA A 83 33.89 2.74 49.97
N ALA A 84 35.02 2.25 50.48
CA ALA A 84 35.50 2.53 51.82
C ALA A 84 36.03 3.97 51.89
N CYS A 85 35.73 4.69 52.97
CA CYS A 85 36.53 5.84 53.37
C CYS A 85 36.68 5.88 54.90
N VAL A 86 37.94 6.01 55.30
CA VAL A 86 38.47 6.15 56.66
C VAL A 86 38.15 7.53 57.22
N LEU A 87 37.67 7.59 58.47
CA LEU A 87 37.97 8.66 59.43
C LEU A 87 37.78 8.14 60.86
#